data_AF-A0A9P0NZ26-F1
#
_entry.id   AF-A0A9P0NZ26-F1
#
_cell.length_a   1.000
_cell.length_b   1.000
_cell.length_c   1.000
_cell.angle_alpha   90.00
_cell.angle_beta   90.00
_cell.angle_gamma   90.00
#
_symmetry.space_group_name_H-M   'P 1'
#
loop_
_entity.id
_entity.type
_entity.pdbx_description
1 polymer ?
#
loop_
_entity_poly.entity_id
_entity_poly.type
_entity_poly.pdbx_seq_one_letter_code
_entity_poly.pdbx_strand_id
1 'polypeptide(L)'
;MAAEAEASREARAKVIAAEGEMKASRALKEASDVINESPVALQLRYLQTLNNISAEKNSTIIFPLPIDLISYFMDKNGKDEKDSHLVL
;
A
#
# COMPACT_ATOMS: atom_id res chain seq x y z
N MET A 1 13.36 -41.02 19.84
CA MET A 1 14.57 -40.18 19.88
C MET A 1 14.68 -39.20 18.70
N ALA A 2 14.96 -39.60 17.45
CA ALA A 2 15.11 -38.63 16.34
C ALA A 2 13.82 -37.82 16.03
N ALA A 3 12.67 -38.49 15.96
CA ALA A 3 11.38 -37.83 15.72
C ALA A 3 10.95 -36.85 16.83
N GLU A 4 11.34 -37.11 18.07
CA GLU A 4 11.02 -36.22 19.21
C GLU A 4 11.90 -34.97 19.20
N ALA A 5 13.18 -35.12 18.82
CA ALA A 5 14.09 -34.00 18.66
C ALA A 5 13.64 -33.06 17.52
N GLU A 6 13.15 -33.63 16.42
CA GLU A 6 12.59 -32.88 15.29
C GLU A 6 11.29 -32.16 15.67
N ALA A 7 10.35 -32.85 16.33
CA ALA A 7 9.12 -32.24 16.82
C ALA A 7 9.38 -31.08 17.80
N SER A 8 10.37 -31.22 18.70
CA SER A 8 10.78 -30.14 19.60
C SER A 8 11.36 -28.94 18.86
N ARG A 9 12.17 -29.19 17.81
CA ARG A 9 12.75 -28.14 16.96
C ARG A 9 11.66 -27.38 16.19
N GLU A 10 10.72 -28.08 15.58
CA GLU A 10 9.61 -27.44 14.86
C GLU A 10 8.70 -26.64 15.78
N ALA A 11 8.37 -27.18 16.95
CA ALA A 11 7.57 -26.46 17.95
C ALA A 11 8.26 -25.17 18.38
N ARG A 12 9.58 -25.21 18.66
CA ARG A 12 10.36 -24.01 19.00
C ARG A 12 10.42 -23.02 17.84
N ALA A 13 10.60 -23.48 16.60
CA ALA A 13 10.61 -22.62 15.43
C ALA A 13 9.27 -21.87 15.26
N LYS A 14 8.13 -22.57 15.46
CA LYS A 14 6.80 -21.95 15.42
C LYS A 14 6.59 -20.90 16.52
N VAL A 15 7.06 -21.18 17.74
CA VAL A 15 6.99 -20.20 18.84
C VAL A 15 7.83 -18.96 18.52
N ILE A 16 9.06 -19.14 18.05
CA ILE A 16 9.94 -18.01 17.66
C ILE A 16 9.31 -17.19 16.53
N ALA A 17 8.73 -17.86 15.53
CA ALA A 17 8.05 -17.17 14.43
C ALA A 17 6.85 -16.36 14.94
N ALA A 18 6.01 -16.94 15.79
CA ALA A 18 4.85 -16.26 16.36
C ALA A 18 5.25 -15.06 17.24
N GLU A 19 6.30 -15.20 18.04
CA GLU A 19 6.85 -14.10 18.83
C GLU A 19 7.44 -12.99 17.95
N GLY A 20 8.15 -13.37 16.88
CA GLY A 20 8.68 -12.46 15.88
C GLY A 20 7.57 -11.66 15.21
N GLU A 21 6.51 -12.34 14.78
CA GLU A 21 5.34 -11.73 14.15
C GLU A 21 4.63 -10.75 15.09
N MET A 22 4.46 -11.11 16.37
CA MET A 22 3.86 -10.22 17.36
C MET A 22 4.71 -8.97 17.58
N LYS A 23 6.05 -9.11 17.65
CA LYS A 23 6.96 -7.97 17.79
C LYS A 23 6.92 -7.06 16.56
N ALA A 24 6.95 -7.64 15.36
CA ALA A 24 6.85 -6.90 14.10
C ALA A 24 5.52 -6.14 14.01
N SER A 25 4.41 -6.80 14.34
CA SER A 25 3.07 -6.20 14.36
C SER A 25 2.97 -5.01 15.30
N ARG A 26 3.55 -5.11 16.51
CA ARG A 26 3.57 -4.00 17.48
C ARG A 26 4.39 -2.83 16.96
N ALA A 27 5.58 -3.08 16.44
CA ALA A 27 6.42 -2.02 15.87
C ALA A 27 5.76 -1.32 14.67
N LEU A 28 5.08 -2.09 13.80
CA LEU A 28 4.31 -1.53 12.70
C LEU A 28 3.13 -0.69 13.17
N LYS A 29 2.43 -1.12 14.22
CA LYS A 29 1.37 -0.32 14.83
C LYS A 29 1.90 1.00 15.37
N GLU A 30 2.97 0.96 16.17
CA GLU A 30 3.59 2.17 16.72
C GLU A 30 4.04 3.12 15.61
N ALA A 31 4.67 2.60 14.55
CA ALA A 31 5.03 3.40 13.39
C ALA A 31 3.79 4.02 12.69
N SER A 32 2.70 3.28 12.59
CA SER A 32 1.44 3.78 12.04
C SER A 32 0.83 4.87 12.92
N ASP A 33 0.85 4.71 14.24
CA ASP A 33 0.31 5.69 15.18
C ASP A 33 1.11 7.00 15.08
N VAL A 34 2.44 6.93 15.02
CA VAL A 34 3.32 8.09 14.82
C VAL A 34 3.09 8.76 13.46
N ILE A 35 2.87 7.98 12.39
CA ILE A 35 2.54 8.57 11.07
C ILE A 35 1.19 9.28 11.12
N ASN A 36 0.21 8.73 11.85
CA ASN A 36 -1.12 9.33 11.98
C ASN A 36 -1.11 10.66 12.75
N GLU A 37 -0.15 10.89 13.64
CA GLU A 37 0.00 12.18 14.34
C GLU A 37 0.27 13.35 13.37
N SER A 38 0.86 13.08 12.20
CA SER A 38 1.12 14.09 11.18
C SER A 38 0.78 13.57 9.78
N PRO A 39 -0.35 14.00 9.19
CA PRO A 39 -0.74 13.61 7.83
C PRO A 39 0.33 13.89 6.76
N VAL A 40 1.18 14.89 6.98
CA VAL A 40 2.29 15.25 6.07
C VAL A 40 3.38 14.16 6.05
N ALA A 41 3.49 13.33 7.09
CA ALA A 41 4.47 12.24 7.17
C ALA A 41 4.28 11.21 6.05
N LEU A 42 3.03 10.89 5.69
CA LEU A 42 2.74 9.97 4.59
C LEU A 42 3.21 10.55 3.24
N GLN A 43 3.00 11.85 3.03
CA GLN A 43 3.44 12.55 1.83
C GLN A 43 4.97 12.62 1.73
N LEU A 44 5.68 12.84 2.85
CA LEU A 44 7.15 12.81 2.86
C LEU A 44 7.70 11.42 2.56
N ARG A 45 7.13 10.35 3.14
CA ARG A 45 7.47 8.97 2.79
C ARG A 45 7.23 8.66 1.32
N TYR A 46 6.16 9.21 0.74
CA TYR A 46 5.88 9.08 -0.68
C TYR A 46 7.00 9.72 -1.53
N LEU A 47 7.40 10.96 -1.22
CA LEU A 47 8.51 11.62 -1.90
C LEU A 47 9.85 10.88 -1.74
N GLN A 48 10.12 10.33 -0.55
CA GLN A 48 11.31 9.49 -0.32
C GLN A 48 11.29 8.22 -1.18
N THR A 49 10.14 7.55 -1.27
CA THR A 49 9.96 6.37 -2.12
C THR A 49 10.22 6.72 -3.58
N LEU A 50 9.70 7.85 -4.06
CA LEU A 50 9.96 8.33 -5.42
C LEU A 50 11.45 8.61 -5.67
N ASN A 51 12.14 9.22 -4.71
CA ASN A 51 13.57 9.48 -4.81
C ASN A 51 14.39 8.17 -4.88
N ASN A 52 14.02 7.17 -4.07
CA ASN A 52 14.65 5.85 -4.10
C ASN A 52 14.42 5.14 -5.44
N ILE A 53 13.17 5.14 -5.94
CA ILE A 53 12.84 4.54 -7.25
C ILE A 53 13.56 5.27 -8.38
N SER A 54 13.68 6.60 -8.32
CA SER A 54 14.38 7.38 -9.35
C SER A 54 15.89 7.09 -9.40
N ALA A 55 16.48 6.60 -8.31
CA ALA A 55 17.88 6.20 -8.27
C ALA A 55 18.12 4.83 -8.95
N GLU A 56 17.13 3.94 -8.91
CA GLU A 56 17.14 2.67 -9.61
C GLU A 56 16.65 2.87 -11.06
N LYS A 57 17.55 2.81 -12.04
CA LYS A 57 17.32 3.13 -13.46
C LYS A 57 16.36 2.17 -14.22
N ASN A 58 15.19 1.84 -13.68
CA ASN A 58 14.13 1.07 -14.35
C ASN A 58 12.78 1.80 -14.27
N SER A 59 12.40 2.42 -15.39
CA SER A 59 11.44 3.52 -15.51
C SER A 59 9.97 3.10 -15.62
N THR A 60 9.44 2.34 -14.65
CA THR A 60 7.97 2.14 -14.55
C THR A 60 7.50 2.58 -13.17
N ILE A 61 7.15 3.87 -13.07
CA ILE A 61 6.58 4.46 -11.85
C ILE A 61 5.08 4.18 -11.84
N ILE A 62 4.64 3.23 -11.02
CA ILE A 62 3.22 2.95 -10.82
C ILE A 62 2.67 4.01 -9.87
N PHE A 63 1.98 5.00 -10.43
CA PHE A 63 1.32 6.04 -9.65
C PHE A 63 -0.11 5.58 -9.32
N PRO A 64 -0.45 5.33 -8.05
CA PRO A 64 -1.85 5.09 -7.69
C PRO A 64 -2.62 6.40 -7.85
N LEU A 65 -3.36 6.53 -8.95
CA LEU A 65 -4.28 7.65 -9.14
C LEU A 65 -5.56 7.37 -8.34
N PRO A 66 -6.05 8.35 -7.55
CA PRO A 66 -7.35 8.24 -6.90
C PRO A 66 -8.44 7.99 -7.94
N ILE A 67 -9.32 7.04 -7.67
CA ILE A 67 -10.45 6.71 -8.56
C ILE A 67 -11.34 7.94 -8.76
N ASP A 68 -11.43 8.81 -7.76
CA ASP A 68 -12.16 10.08 -7.83
C ASP A 68 -11.58 11.07 -8.85
N LEU A 69 -10.27 10.99 -9.10
CA LEU A 69 -9.63 11.80 -10.13
C LEU A 69 -9.94 11.23 -11.52
N ILE A 70 -9.95 9.89 -11.63
CA ILE A 70 -10.27 9.18 -12.87
C ILE A 70 -11.74 9.40 -13.27
N SER A 71 -12.66 9.38 -12.30
CA SER A 71 -14.09 9.58 -12.55
C SER A 71 -14.39 10.98 -13.07
N TYR A 72 -13.71 12.02 -12.58
CA TYR A 72 -13.83 13.39 -13.09
C TYR A 72 -13.45 13.51 -14.58
N PHE A 73 -12.40 12.79 -15.01
CA PHE A 73 -11.99 12.78 -16.43
C PHE A 73 -12.93 11.94 -17.30
N MET A 74 -13.56 10.90 -16.74
CA MET A 74 -14.45 10.01 -17.49
C MET A 74 -15.86 10.59 -17.65
N ASP A 75 -16.38 11.34 -16.65
CA ASP A 75 -17.72 11.94 -16.68
C ASP A 75 -17.82 13.14 -17.66
N LYS A 76 -16.68 13.73 -18.04
CA LYS A 76 -16.62 14.84 -19.00
C LYS A 76 -16.79 14.41 -20.47
N ASN A 77 -16.53 13.14 -20.80
CA ASN A 77 -16.61 12.64 -22.18
C ASN A 77 -17.99 12.09 -22.58
N GLY A 78 -18.98 12.11 -21.69
CA GLY A 78 -20.30 11.47 -21.91
C GLY A 78 -21.50 12.41 -22.14
N LYS A 79 -21.30 13.73 -22.26
CA LYS A 79 -22.40 14.72 -22.23
C LYS A 79 -22.65 15.51 -23.52
N ASP A 80 -22.09 15.12 -24.66
CA ASP A 80 -22.18 15.93 -25.90
C ASP A 80 -23.20 15.43 -26.95
N GLU A 81 -24.02 14.39 -26.71
CA GLU A 81 -24.83 13.77 -27.79
C GLU A 81 -26.36 13.72 -27.57
N LYS A 82 -26.97 14.47 -26.63
CA LYS A 82 -28.43 14.36 -26.37
C LYS A 82 -29.30 15.61 -26.49
N ASP A 83 -28.76 16.74 -26.94
CA ASP A 83 -29.55 17.98 -27.10
C ASP A 83 -29.95 18.32 -28.55
N SER A 84 -29.66 17.48 -29.55
CA SER A 84 -29.97 17.78 -30.97
C SER A 84 -31.27 17.18 -31.53
N HIS A 85 -32.14 16.58 -30.70
CA HIS A 85 -33.40 15.97 -31.21
C HIS A 85 -34.69 16.56 -30.63
N LEU A 86 -34.68 17.84 -30.26
CA LEU A 86 -35.87 18.54 -29.82
C LEU A 86 -36.10 19.86 -30.59
N VAL A 87 -36.08 19.76 -31.92
CA VAL A 87 -36.79 20.73 -32.79
C VAL A 87 -37.32 19.96 -34.01
N LEU A 88 -38.58 19.56 -33.95
CA LEU A 88 -39.59 19.65 -35.01
C LEU A 88 -40.96 19.38 -34.39
#